data_AF-Q5Z3T0-F1
#
_entry.id   AF-Q5Z3T0-F1
#
_cell.length_a   1.000
_cell.length_b   1.000
_cell.length_c   1.000
_cell.angle_alpha   90.00
_cell.angle_beta   90.00
_cell.angle_gamma   90.00
#
_symmetry.space_group_name_H-M   'P 1'
#
loop_
_entity.id
_entity.type
_entity.pdbx_description
1 polymer ?
#
loop_
_entity_poly.entity_id
_entity_poly.type
_entity_poly.pdbx_seq_one_letter_code
_entity_poly.pdbx_strand_id
1 'polypeptide(L)'
;MKLYSPFDQPGTIHRTEVPGGPRATWVQQGADLRVHFIDDPGSAAPARRWPNEPMPACPAGHLAFDPADYPTIDQAREMLPEYGRLWDAVTADARAARGVPNSREHQQFFALPVRV
;
A
#
# COMPACT_ATOMS: atom_id res chain seq x y z
N MET A 1 -4.00 -25.34 -8.04
CA MET A 1 -3.71 -24.32 -7.02
C MET A 1 -3.01 -23.16 -7.73
N LYS A 2 -3.74 -22.10 -8.11
CA LYS A 2 -3.13 -20.93 -8.75
C LYS A 2 -2.37 -20.16 -7.66
N LEU A 3 -1.04 -20.29 -7.61
CA LEU A 3 -0.23 -19.33 -6.89
C LEU A 3 -0.44 -17.98 -7.58
N TYR A 4 -1.09 -17.06 -6.89
CA TYR A 4 -1.12 -15.66 -7.29
C TYR A 4 0.33 -15.14 -7.23
N SER A 5 0.94 -14.86 -8.37
CA SER A 5 2.17 -14.06 -8.45
C SER A 5 1.76 -12.58 -8.39
N PRO A 6 1.91 -11.87 -7.26
CA PRO A 6 1.24 -10.58 -7.09
C PRO A 6 1.97 -9.37 -7.71
N PHE A 7 3.06 -9.55 -8.48
CA PHE A 7 4.05 -8.48 -8.65
C PHE A 7 4.67 -8.35 -10.04
N ASP A 8 3.98 -8.76 -11.11
CA ASP A 8 4.54 -8.70 -12.49
C ASP A 8 4.63 -7.25 -13.06
N GLN A 9 4.20 -6.23 -12.30
CA GLN A 9 4.25 -4.84 -12.75
C GLN A 9 5.53 -4.15 -12.28
N PRO A 10 6.31 -3.49 -13.17
CA PRO A 10 7.49 -2.75 -12.78
C PRO A 10 7.09 -1.54 -11.93
N GLY A 11 7.40 -1.58 -10.64
CA GLY A 11 7.17 -0.48 -9.72
C GLY A 11 7.66 -0.82 -8.31
N THR A 12 8.01 0.21 -7.54
CA THR A 12 8.35 0.04 -6.13
C THR A 12 7.07 -0.15 -5.34
N ILE A 13 6.98 -1.25 -4.60
CA ILE A 13 5.86 -1.52 -3.70
C ILE A 13 6.10 -0.72 -2.42
N HIS A 14 5.09 0.03 -2.04
CA HIS A 14 5.05 0.83 -0.84
C HIS A 14 3.93 0.32 0.08
N ARG A 15 4.11 0.60 1.37
CA ARG A 15 3.15 0.29 2.41
C ARG A 15 3.02 1.48 3.33
N THR A 16 1.79 1.91 3.54
CA THR A 16 1.44 3.01 4.43
C THR A 16 0.53 2.51 5.52
N GLU A 17 0.80 2.91 6.76
CA GLU A 17 0.05 2.47 7.94
C GLU A 17 -0.42 3.67 8.75
N VAL A 18 -1.68 3.65 9.17
CA VAL A 18 -2.18 4.59 10.17
C VAL A 18 -1.87 4.00 11.56
N PRO A 19 -1.32 4.76 12.53
CA PRO A 19 -1.01 4.24 13.85
C PRO A 19 -2.22 3.57 14.53
N GLY A 20 -2.09 2.28 14.83
CA GLY A 20 -3.17 1.47 15.44
C GLY A 20 -4.39 1.26 14.55
N GLY A 21 -4.30 1.55 13.26
CA GLY A 21 -5.42 1.56 12.32
C GLY A 21 -5.14 0.77 11.04
N PRO A 22 -5.86 1.08 9.95
CA PRO A 22 -5.74 0.37 8.69
C PRO A 22 -4.42 0.68 8.00
N ARG A 23 -4.01 -0.24 7.13
CA ARG A 23 -2.83 -0.11 6.26
C ARG A 23 -3.20 -0.35 4.80
N ALA A 24 -2.51 0.32 3.90
CA ALA A 24 -2.64 0.15 2.45
C ALA A 24 -1.32 -0.28 1.85
N THR A 25 -1.39 -1.23 0.91
CA THR A 25 -0.29 -1.56 0.01
C THR A 25 -0.58 -0.98 -1.36
N TRP A 26 0.40 -0.28 -1.92
CA TRP A 26 0.26 0.44 -3.18
C TRP A 26 1.58 0.41 -3.95
N VAL A 27 1.51 0.64 -5.26
CA VAL A 27 2.68 0.72 -6.14
C VAL A 27 2.70 2.08 -6.83
N GLN A 28 3.90 2.64 -7.00
CA GLN A 28 4.08 3.82 -7.84
C GLN A 28 4.37 3.39 -9.28
N GLN A 29 3.54 3.86 -10.22
CA GLN A 29 3.70 3.64 -11.66
C GLN A 29 3.78 4.99 -12.38
N GLY A 30 5.01 5.47 -12.59
CA GLY A 30 5.24 6.82 -13.12
C GLY A 30 4.66 7.89 -12.19
N ALA A 31 3.69 8.64 -12.70
CA ALA A 31 2.96 9.67 -11.95
C ALA A 31 1.75 9.14 -11.17
N ASP A 32 1.34 7.89 -11.43
CA ASP A 32 0.17 7.28 -10.82
C ASP A 32 0.53 6.44 -9.60
N LEU A 33 -0.43 6.34 -8.70
CA LEU A 33 -0.36 5.56 -7.47
C LEU A 33 -1.49 4.54 -7.52
N ARG A 34 -1.16 3.26 -7.55
CA ARG A 34 -2.13 2.16 -7.73
C ARG A 34 -2.26 1.39 -6.43
N VAL A 35 -3.47 1.32 -5.89
CA VAL A 35 -3.72 0.65 -4.60
C VAL A 35 -4.03 -0.82 -4.85
N HIS A 36 -3.29 -1.72 -4.19
CA HIS A 36 -3.47 -3.16 -4.35
C HIS A 36 -4.48 -3.71 -3.34
N PHE A 37 -4.29 -3.40 -2.06
CA PHE A 37 -5.16 -3.88 -0.99
C PHE A 37 -5.05 -3.03 0.27
N ILE A 38 -6.04 -3.18 1.14
CA ILE A 38 -6.15 -2.63 2.48
C ILE A 38 -6.20 -3.80 3.46
N ASP A 39 -5.50 -3.67 4.58
CA ASP A 39 -5.80 -4.48 5.76
C ASP A 39 -6.27 -3.54 6.87
N ASP A 40 -7.49 -3.76 7.36
CA ASP A 40 -8.02 -3.07 8.52
C ASP A 40 -8.15 -4.04 9.71
N PRO A 41 -7.15 -4.11 10.61
CA PRO A 41 -7.20 -5.02 11.75
C PRO A 41 -8.31 -4.67 12.76
N GLY A 42 -8.89 -3.47 12.70
CA GLY A 42 -10.02 -3.06 13.53
C GLY A 42 -11.38 -3.51 12.97
N SER A 43 -11.42 -3.98 11.71
CA SER A 43 -12.65 -4.38 11.04
C SER A 43 -12.93 -5.88 11.19
N ALA A 44 -14.15 -6.20 11.63
CA ALA A 44 -14.65 -7.59 11.63
C ALA A 44 -15.28 -8.00 10.30
N ALA A 45 -15.25 -7.13 9.28
CA ALA A 45 -15.82 -7.45 7.97
C ALA A 45 -15.12 -8.67 7.35
N PRO A 46 -15.86 -9.61 6.73
CA PRO A 46 -15.24 -10.72 6.02
C PRO A 46 -14.28 -10.21 4.95
N ALA A 47 -13.15 -10.90 4.79
CA ALA A 47 -12.20 -10.61 3.74
C ALA A 47 -12.89 -10.67 2.36
N ARG A 48 -12.63 -9.68 1.53
CA ARG A 48 -13.24 -9.60 0.19
C ARG A 48 -12.30 -8.97 -0.83
N ARG A 49 -12.45 -9.38 -2.08
CA ARG A 49 -12.05 -8.58 -3.22
C ARG A 49 -13.18 -7.62 -3.55
N TRP A 50 -12.82 -6.35 -3.73
CA TRP A 50 -13.76 -5.32 -4.11
C TRP A 50 -14.45 -5.66 -5.45
N PRO A 51 -15.77 -5.44 -5.58
CA PRO A 51 -16.64 -4.89 -4.56
C PRO A 51 -17.08 -5.90 -3.50
N ASN A 52 -17.35 -7.18 -3.85
CA ASN A 52 -18.02 -8.11 -2.93
C ASN A 52 -17.63 -9.60 -3.11
N GLU A 53 -16.52 -9.92 -3.77
CA GLU A 53 -16.09 -11.31 -3.94
C GLU A 53 -15.43 -11.83 -2.65
N PRO A 54 -15.95 -12.88 -1.98
CA PRO A 54 -15.37 -13.36 -0.72
C PRO A 54 -13.96 -13.92 -0.87
N MET A 55 -13.10 -13.67 0.11
CA MET A 55 -11.72 -14.19 0.17
C MET A 55 -11.49 -14.98 1.46
N PRO A 56 -12.08 -16.19 1.61
CA PRO A 56 -12.09 -16.92 2.89
C PRO A 56 -10.71 -17.38 3.39
N ALA A 57 -9.68 -17.33 2.55
CA ALA A 57 -8.29 -17.63 2.92
C ALA A 57 -7.54 -16.43 3.53
N CYS A 58 -8.17 -15.25 3.58
CA CYS A 58 -7.59 -14.02 4.11
C CYS A 58 -8.23 -13.64 5.46
N PRO A 59 -7.50 -12.91 6.32
CA PRO A 59 -8.03 -12.46 7.61
C PRO A 59 -9.16 -11.43 7.43
N ALA A 60 -10.07 -11.35 8.40
CA ALA A 60 -11.09 -10.30 8.44
C ALA A 60 -10.46 -8.89 8.34
N GLY A 61 -11.18 -7.97 7.71
CA GLY A 61 -10.70 -6.62 7.42
C GLY A 61 -9.75 -6.54 6.21
N HIS A 62 -9.43 -7.65 5.54
CA HIS A 62 -8.69 -7.64 4.28
C HIS A 62 -9.60 -7.25 3.10
N LEU A 63 -9.21 -6.22 2.37
CA LEU A 63 -9.86 -5.78 1.14
C LEU A 63 -8.84 -5.70 0.01
N ALA A 64 -8.98 -6.56 -1.00
CA ALA A 64 -8.13 -6.53 -2.19
C ALA A 64 -8.84 -5.87 -3.38
N PHE A 65 -8.10 -5.21 -4.25
CA PHE A 65 -8.59 -4.76 -5.56
C PHE A 65 -8.30 -5.79 -6.65
N ASP A 66 -8.95 -5.63 -7.81
CA ASP A 66 -8.74 -6.52 -8.95
C ASP A 66 -7.34 -6.27 -9.55
N PRO A 67 -6.50 -7.31 -9.72
CA PRO A 67 -5.20 -7.16 -10.36
C PRO A 67 -5.23 -6.69 -11.82
N ALA A 68 -6.36 -6.88 -12.50
CA ALA A 68 -6.55 -6.40 -13.87
C ALA A 68 -6.77 -4.88 -13.92
N ASP A 69 -7.23 -4.27 -12.83
CA ASP A 69 -7.55 -2.84 -12.77
C ASP A 69 -7.40 -2.29 -11.33
N TYR A 70 -6.15 -2.09 -10.91
CA TYR A 70 -5.88 -1.46 -9.63
C TYR A 70 -6.32 0.02 -9.66
N PRO A 71 -7.15 0.48 -8.71
CA PRO A 71 -7.62 1.86 -8.70
C PRO A 71 -6.48 2.84 -8.38
N THR A 72 -6.61 4.06 -8.90
CA THR A 72 -5.81 5.19 -8.41
C THR A 72 -6.23 5.55 -6.98
N ILE A 73 -5.43 6.38 -6.29
CA ILE A 73 -5.82 6.88 -4.96
C ILE A 73 -7.14 7.65 -4.99
N ASP A 74 -7.35 8.50 -5.99
CA ASP A 74 -8.60 9.26 -6.12
C ASP A 74 -9.80 8.33 -6.30
N GLN A 75 -9.68 7.31 -7.14
CA GLN A 75 -10.71 6.28 -7.31
C GLN A 75 -10.94 5.49 -6.03
N ALA A 76 -9.87 5.05 -5.35
CA ALA A 76 -9.97 4.31 -4.08
C ALA A 76 -10.67 5.16 -3.00
N ARG A 77 -10.45 6.47 -2.99
CA ARG A 77 -11.13 7.42 -2.09
C ARG A 77 -12.61 7.58 -2.41
N GLU A 78 -13.00 7.58 -3.67
CA GLU A 78 -14.41 7.58 -4.07
C GLU A 78 -15.11 6.26 -3.73
N MET A 79 -14.43 5.14 -3.93
CA MET A 79 -14.96 3.79 -3.68
C MET A 79 -15.09 3.48 -2.19
N LEU A 80 -14.12 3.94 -1.38
CA LEU A 80 -14.01 3.65 0.05
C LEU A 80 -13.73 4.93 0.85
N PRO A 81 -14.72 5.84 0.94
CA PRO A 81 -14.56 7.11 1.65
C PRO A 81 -14.28 6.94 3.15
N GLU A 82 -14.67 5.81 3.75
CA GLU A 82 -14.40 5.50 5.16
C GLU A 82 -12.90 5.43 5.51
N TYR A 83 -12.04 5.11 4.54
CA TYR A 83 -10.59 5.09 4.71
C TYR A 83 -9.93 6.45 4.41
N GLY A 84 -10.67 7.56 4.47
CA GLY A 84 -10.17 8.91 4.14
C GLY A 84 -8.82 9.26 4.78
N ARG A 85 -8.63 8.95 6.07
CA ARG A 85 -7.36 9.17 6.79
C ARG A 85 -6.19 8.33 6.23
N LEU A 86 -6.47 7.10 5.81
CA LEU A 86 -5.47 6.25 5.17
C LEU A 86 -5.08 6.83 3.80
N TRP A 87 -6.04 7.33 3.03
CA TRP A 87 -5.78 7.96 1.73
C TRP A 87 -4.96 9.25 1.85
N ASP A 88 -5.18 10.04 2.90
CA ASP A 88 -4.33 11.19 3.22
C ASP A 88 -2.89 10.76 3.53
N ALA A 89 -2.73 9.70 4.34
CA ALA A 89 -1.43 9.16 4.68
C ALA A 89 -0.69 8.63 3.45
N VAL A 90 -1.36 7.86 2.57
CA VAL A 90 -0.77 7.33 1.34
C VAL A 90 -0.32 8.48 0.43
N THR A 91 -1.14 9.53 0.31
CA THR A 91 -0.79 10.72 -0.48
C THR A 91 0.44 11.43 0.08
N ALA A 92 0.55 11.55 1.41
CA ALA A 92 1.71 12.14 2.07
C ALA A 92 2.98 11.28 1.86
N ASP A 93 2.90 9.98 2.06
CA ASP A 93 4.01 9.04 1.84
C ASP A 93 4.47 9.05 0.37
N ALA A 94 3.54 9.08 -0.58
CA ALA A 94 3.87 9.15 -1.99
C ALA A 94 4.57 10.46 -2.38
N ARG A 95 4.19 11.59 -1.76
CA ARG A 95 4.91 12.85 -1.94
C ARG A 95 6.32 12.78 -1.35
N ALA A 96 6.47 12.18 -0.17
CA ALA A 96 7.78 11.97 0.44
C ALA A 96 8.67 11.09 -0.45
N ALA A 97 8.16 9.96 -0.93
CA ALA A 97 8.86 9.06 -1.86
C ALA A 97 9.31 9.75 -3.16
N ARG A 98 8.50 10.68 -3.70
CA ARG A 98 8.88 11.50 -4.87
C ARG A 98 9.88 12.62 -4.55
N GLY A 99 9.82 13.16 -3.34
CA GLY A 99 10.68 14.23 -2.86
C GLY A 99 12.06 13.77 -2.37
N VAL A 100 12.28 12.46 -2.22
CA VAL A 100 13.59 11.89 -1.90
C VAL A 100 14.40 11.73 -3.19
N PRO A 101 15.41 12.57 -3.49
CA PRO A 101 16.44 12.18 -4.45
C PRO A 101 17.12 10.92 -3.90
N ASN A 102 17.12 9.84 -4.70
CA ASN A 102 17.76 8.55 -4.43
C ASN A 102 18.73 8.56 -3.25
N SER A 103 18.31 8.02 -2.10
CA SER A 103 19.14 7.84 -0.91
C SER A 103 20.24 6.79 -1.12
N ARG A 104 21.15 7.03 -2.06
CA ARG A 104 22.52 6.51 -2.01
C ARG A 104 23.29 7.14 -0.83
N GLU A 105 22.73 8.17 -0.20
CA GLU A 105 23.30 8.90 0.94
C GLU A 105 23.02 8.26 2.31
N HIS A 106 22.10 7.29 2.44
CA HIS A 106 21.85 6.59 3.70
C HIS A 106 22.89 5.50 4.05
N GLN A 107 23.87 5.21 3.18
CA GLN A 107 25.00 4.33 3.53
C GLN A 107 26.10 5.06 4.31
N GLN A 108 26.12 6.39 4.36
CA GLN A 108 27.17 7.13 5.05
C GLN A 108 26.87 7.38 6.54
N PHE A 109 25.62 7.19 6.98
CA PHE A 109 25.25 7.42 8.39
C PHE A 109 25.68 6.28 9.34
N PHE A 110 25.95 5.08 8.81
CA PHE A 110 26.50 3.95 9.59
C PHE A 110 28.02 3.79 9.47
N ALA A 111 28.74 4.76 8.88
CA ALA A 111 30.20 4.81 8.97
C ALA A 111 30.63 5.26 10.38
N LEU A 112 30.41 4.40 11.38
CA LEU A 112 31.07 4.54 12.68
C LEU A 112 32.59 4.50 12.46
N PRO A 113 33.36 5.44 13.01
CA PRO A 113 34.81 5.31 12.99
C PRO A 113 35.21 4.12 13.87
N VAL A 114 35.78 3.08 13.25
CA VAL A 114 36.61 2.13 14.00
C VAL A 114 37.88 2.88 14.42
N ARG A 115 37.87 3.43 15.63
CA ARG A 115 39.08 3.56 16.47
C ARG A 115 39.17 2.21 17.19
N VAL A 116 40.26 1.46 17.13
CA VAL A 116 41.66 1.78 17.45
C VAL A 116 42.57 0.84 16.66
#